data_AF-A0AAP0WXA9-F1
#
_entry.id   AF-A0AAP0WXA9-F1
#
_cell.length_a   1.000
_cell.length_b   1.000
_cell.length_c   1.000
_cell.angle_alpha   90.00
_cell.angle_beta   90.00
_cell.angle_gamma   90.00
#
_symmetry.space_group_name_H-M   'P 1'
#
loop_
_entity.id
_entity.type
_entity.pdbx_description
1 polymer ?
#
loop_
_entity_poly.entity_id
_entity_poly.type
_entity_poly.pdbx_seq_one_letter_code
_entity_poly.pdbx_strand_id
1 'polypeptide(L)'
;MFIMSQKLKVLRKSLRKWNWEVFGDINLCVEHEKRNLEAIQLVISNLEPSNALFATEDLMKWSLAHALKVQEIFWKEKSRAKWIQEGDRNTA
;
A
#
# COMPACT_ATOMS: atom_id res chain seq x y z
N MET A 1 -22.10 31.36 -8.30
CA MET A 1 -20.69 31.08 -7.95
C MET A 1 -20.67 30.21 -6.69
N PHE A 2 -20.41 28.90 -6.81
CA PHE A 2 -20.51 27.98 -5.66
C PHE A 2 -19.18 27.91 -4.90
N ILE A 3 -18.96 28.83 -3.96
CA ILE A 3 -17.73 28.96 -3.16
C ILE A 3 -17.33 27.63 -2.52
N MET A 4 -18.29 26.87 -1.99
CA MET A 4 -18.01 25.60 -1.32
C MET A 4 -17.51 24.52 -2.30
N SER A 5 -18.10 24.43 -3.50
CA SER A 5 -17.64 23.49 -4.53
C SER A 5 -16.19 23.77 -4.95
N GLN A 6 -15.79 25.04 -4.96
CA GLN A 6 -14.45 25.46 -5.34
C GLN A 6 -13.43 25.12 -4.25
N LYS A 7 -13.78 25.33 -2.97
CA LYS A 7 -12.97 24.88 -1.82
C LYS A 7 -12.75 23.35 -1.83
N LEU A 8 -13.80 22.57 -2.09
CA LEU A 8 -13.70 21.11 -2.19
C LEU A 8 -12.81 20.66 -3.36
N LYS A 9 -12.86 21.35 -4.51
CA LYS A 9 -11.97 21.06 -5.65
C LYS A 9 -10.50 21.28 -5.31
N VAL A 10 -10.18 22.36 -4.60
CA VAL A 10 -8.81 22.64 -4.14
C VAL A 10 -8.34 21.55 -3.17
N LEU A 11 -9.15 21.25 -2.15
CA LEU A 11 -8.84 20.20 -1.18
C LEU A 11 -8.60 18.85 -1.86
N ARG A 12 -9.47 18.47 -2.81
CA ARG A 12 -9.32 17.21 -3.56
C ARG A 12 -7.99 17.11 -4.29
N LYS A 13 -7.48 18.21 -4.85
CA LYS A 13 -6.16 18.23 -5.51
C LYS A 13 -5.04 18.01 -4.49
N SER A 14 -5.08 18.70 -3.36
CA SER A 14 -4.08 18.54 -2.29
C SER A 14 -4.07 17.12 -1.72
N LEU A 15 -5.25 16.53 -1.48
CA LEU A 15 -5.35 15.15 -0.99
C LEU A 15 -4.84 14.13 -2.01
N ARG A 16 -5.08 14.33 -3.30
CA ARG A 16 -4.52 13.46 -4.35
C ARG A 16 -3.00 13.52 -4.38
N LYS A 17 -2.44 14.72 -4.26
CA LYS A 17 -0.99 14.93 -4.21
C LYS A 17 -0.40 14.22 -2.99
N TRP A 18 -0.96 14.46 -1.80
CA TRP A 18 -0.54 13.81 -0.56
C TRP A 18 -0.61 12.28 -0.65
N ASN A 19 -1.70 11.72 -1.21
CA ASN A 19 -1.84 10.29 -1.38
C ASN A 19 -0.73 9.69 -2.26
N TRP A 20 -0.36 10.38 -3.33
CA TRP A 20 0.73 9.93 -4.20
C TRP A 20 2.11 10.06 -3.53
N GLU A 21 2.35 11.15 -2.79
CA GLU A 21 3.64 11.39 -2.13
C GLU A 21 3.88 10.45 -0.93
N VAL A 22 2.81 10.07 -0.21
CA VAL A 22 2.93 9.22 1.00
C VAL A 22 2.79 7.73 0.69
N PHE A 23 1.80 7.35 -0.12
CA PHE A 23 1.52 5.93 -0.39
C PHE A 23 1.99 5.47 -1.77
N GLY A 24 2.03 6.39 -2.75
CA GLY A 24 2.41 6.06 -4.12
C GLY A 24 1.57 4.92 -4.71
N ASP A 25 2.24 4.01 -5.43
CA ASP A 25 1.65 2.76 -5.87
C ASP A 25 1.90 1.65 -4.84
N ILE A 26 0.86 1.35 -4.07
CA ILE A 26 0.88 0.35 -2.99
C ILE A 26 1.19 -1.05 -3.53
N ASN A 27 0.73 -1.39 -4.74
CA ASN A 27 1.00 -2.70 -5.32
C ASN A 27 2.47 -2.81 -5.72
N LEU A 28 3.03 -1.77 -6.34
CA LEU A 28 4.47 -1.74 -6.67
C LEU A 28 5.33 -1.79 -5.41
N CYS A 29 4.90 -1.15 -4.31
CA CYS A 29 5.58 -1.21 -3.02
C CYS A 29 5.63 -2.65 -2.50
N VAL A 30 4.49 -3.36 -2.47
CA VAL A 30 4.45 -4.78 -2.06
C VAL A 30 5.35 -5.65 -2.94
N GLU A 31 5.31 -5.48 -4.27
CA GLU A 31 6.15 -6.25 -5.20
C GLU A 31 7.64 -5.91 -5.09
N HIS A 32 7.98 -4.70 -4.64
CA HIS A 32 9.37 -4.34 -4.34
C HIS A 32 9.85 -5.04 -3.07
N GLU A 33 9.08 -4.97 -1.98
CA GLU A 33 9.43 -5.60 -0.70
C GLU A 33 9.52 -7.13 -0.82
N LYS A 34 8.64 -7.77 -1.61
CA LYS A 34 8.73 -9.20 -1.91
C LYS A 34 10.05 -9.55 -2.61
N ARG A 35 10.41 -8.81 -3.65
CA ARG A 35 11.67 -9.04 -4.38
C ARG A 35 12.90 -8.83 -3.50
N ASN A 36 12.86 -7.85 -2.59
CA ASN A 36 13.93 -7.62 -1.63
C ASN A 36 14.09 -8.82 -0.68
N LEU A 37 12.98 -9.36 -0.16
CA LEU A 37 12.99 -10.55 0.68
C LEU A 37 13.50 -11.78 -0.08
N GLU A 38 13.01 -12.01 -1.30
CA GLU A 38 13.46 -13.11 -2.17
C GLU A 38 14.97 -13.02 -2.45
N ALA A 39 15.49 -11.81 -2.72
CA ALA A 39 16.92 -11.60 -2.94
C ALA A 39 17.76 -11.99 -1.70
N ILE A 40 17.33 -11.60 -0.50
CA ILE A 40 18.04 -11.98 0.74
C ILE A 40 17.96 -13.49 0.98
N GLN A 41 16.81 -14.11 0.73
CA GLN A 41 16.64 -15.55 0.88
C GLN A 41 17.54 -16.35 -0.08
N LEU A 42 17.70 -15.88 -1.32
CA LEU A 42 18.64 -16.45 -2.27
C LEU A 42 20.10 -16.30 -1.80
N VAL A 43 20.46 -15.16 -1.22
CA VAL A 43 21.80 -14.93 -0.65
C VAL A 43 22.06 -15.90 0.51
N ILE A 44 21.11 -16.05 1.44
CA ILE A 44 21.22 -17.00 2.56
C ILE A 44 21.32 -18.44 2.07
N SER A 45 20.62 -18.80 0.99
CA SER A 45 20.67 -20.16 0.45
C SER A 45 22.00 -20.50 -0.23
N ASN A 46 22.73 -19.50 -0.74
CA ASN A 46 23.96 -19.70 -1.50
C ASN A 46 25.25 -19.46 -0.68
N LEU A 47 25.15 -18.79 0.47
CA LEU A 47 26.27 -18.47 1.36
C LEU A 47 26.12 -19.17 2.72
N GLU A 48 27.20 -19.25 3.49
CA GLU A 48 27.09 -19.68 4.89
C GLU A 48 26.17 -18.72 5.66
N PRO A 49 25.16 -19.25 6.38
CA PRO A 49 24.25 -18.42 7.13
C PRO A 49 24.98 -17.63 8.22
N SER A 50 24.84 -16.31 8.20
CA SER A 50 25.38 -15.42 9.23
C SER A 50 24.25 -14.80 10.04
N ASN A 51 24.48 -14.61 11.35
CA ASN A 51 23.52 -13.94 12.24
C ASN A 51 23.12 -12.54 11.72
N ALA A 52 24.02 -11.85 11.02
CA ALA A 52 23.71 -10.57 10.38
C ALA A 52 22.69 -10.72 9.23
N LEU A 53 22.79 -11.78 8.44
CA LEU A 53 21.86 -12.04 7.33
C LEU A 53 20.46 -12.38 7.84
N PHE A 54 20.35 -13.16 8.92
CA PHE A 54 19.05 -13.45 9.55
C PHE A 54 18.40 -12.19 10.11
N ALA A 55 19.16 -11.31 10.76
CA ALA A 55 18.64 -10.02 11.23
C ALA A 55 18.12 -9.14 10.07
N THR A 56 18.81 -9.15 8.93
CA THR A 56 18.33 -8.44 7.73
C THR A 56 17.09 -9.09 7.13
N GLU A 57 16.98 -10.42 7.15
CA GLU A 57 15.80 -11.14 6.68
C GLU A 57 14.57 -10.80 7.53
N ASP A 58 14.71 -10.77 8.86
CA ASP A 58 13.62 -10.41 9.77
C ASP A 58 13.15 -8.97 9.55
N LEU A 59 14.07 -8.04 9.30
CA LEU A 59 13.73 -6.65 8.94
C LEU A 59 12.91 -6.60 7.63
N MET A 60 13.32 -7.34 6.60
CA MET A 60 12.59 -7.40 5.33
C MET A 60 11.22 -8.06 5.46
N LYS A 61 11.11 -9.13 6.27
CA LYS A 61 9.82 -9.76 6.58
C LYS A 61 8.88 -8.77 7.26
N TRP A 62 9.39 -7.98 8.20
CA TRP A 62 8.59 -6.94 8.86
C TRP A 62 8.15 -5.85 7.88
N SER A 63 9.06 -5.38 7.02
CA SER A 63 8.76 -4.38 5.98
C SER A 63 7.68 -4.87 5.01
N LEU A 64 7.80 -6.12 4.54
CA LEU A 64 6.79 -6.76 3.68
C LEU A 64 5.44 -6.91 4.41
N ALA A 65 5.43 -7.33 5.67
CA ALA A 65 4.21 -7.44 6.45
C ALA A 65 3.50 -6.09 6.60
N HIS A 66 4.26 -5.02 6.82
CA HIS A 66 3.73 -3.66 6.87
C HIS A 66 3.14 -3.23 5.51
N ALA A 67 3.84 -3.47 4.40
CA ALA A 67 3.35 -3.15 3.05
C ALA A 67 2.06 -3.92 2.71
N LEU A 68 1.99 -5.21 3.05
CA LEU A 68 0.78 -6.03 2.90
C LEU A 68 -0.37 -5.50 3.75
N LYS A 69 -0.11 -5.04 4.98
CA LYS A 69 -1.14 -4.46 5.84
C LYS A 69 -1.74 -3.19 5.24
N VAL A 70 -0.91 -2.33 4.67
CA VAL A 70 -1.35 -1.12 3.97
C VAL A 70 -2.21 -1.49 2.76
N GLN A 71 -1.81 -2.51 1.99
CA GLN A 71 -2.57 -3.01 0.85
C GLN A 71 -3.94 -3.58 1.26
N GLU A 72 -3.99 -4.34 2.35
CA GLU A 72 -5.24 -4.87 2.92
C GLU A 72 -6.22 -3.72 3.25
N ILE A 73 -5.74 -2.70 3.98
CA ILE A 73 -6.54 -1.53 4.36
C ILE A 73 -7.04 -0.79 3.11
N PHE A 74 -6.17 -0.60 2.12
CA PHE A 74 -6.54 0.03 0.86
C PHE A 74 -7.68 -0.72 0.15
N TRP A 75 -7.61 -2.05 0.05
CA TRP A 75 -8.65 -2.84 -0.58
C TRP A 75 -9.95 -2.85 0.23
N LYS A 76 -9.86 -2.85 1.56
CA LYS A 76 -11.03 -2.76 2.44
C LYS A 76 -11.79 -1.44 2.22
N GLU A 77 -11.09 -0.32 2.22
CA GLU A 77 -11.70 1.00 1.99
C GLU A 77 -12.25 1.12 0.56
N LYS A 78 -11.52 0.61 -0.44
CA LYS A 78 -11.97 0.62 -1.84
C LYS A 78 -13.23 -0.24 -2.03
N SER A 79 -13.28 -1.42 -1.42
CA SER A 79 -14.46 -2.30 -1.43
C SER A 79 -15.66 -1.62 -0.78
N ARG A 80 -15.47 -0.99 0.39
CA ARG A 80 -16.52 -0.23 1.08
C ARG A 80 -17.05 0.93 0.24
N ALA A 81 -16.17 1.72 -0.37
CA ALA A 81 -16.57 2.82 -1.24
C ALA A 81 -17.34 2.33 -2.47
N LYS A 82 -16.89 1.21 -3.07
CA LYS A 82 -17.58 0.55 -4.19
C LYS A 82 -18.96 0.05 -3.77
N TRP A 83 -19.06 -0.60 -2.62
CA TRP A 83 -20.34 -1.05 -2.07
C TRP A 83 -21.33 0.11 -1.84
N ILE A 84 -20.88 1.26 -1.33
CA ILE A 84 -21.76 2.44 -1.21
C ILE A 84 -22.23 2.94 -2.58
N GLN A 85 -21.37 2.93 -3.59
CA GLN A 85 -21.72 3.38 -4.94
C GLN A 85 -22.65 2.41 -5.70
N GLU A 86 -22.45 1.10 -5.51
CA GLU A 86 -23.17 0.06 -6.25
C GLU A 86 -24.37 -0.49 -5.49
N GLY A 87 -24.30 -0.54 -4.15
CA GLY A 87 -25.33 -1.08 -3.26
C GLY A 87 -26.55 -0.17 -3.08
N ASP A 88 -26.46 1.10 -3.47
CA ASP A 88 -27.59 2.04 -3.48
C ASP A 88 -28.52 1.86 -4.71
N ARG A 89 -28.26 0.84 -5.56
CA ARG A 89 -29.14 0.44 -6.68
C ARG A 89 -30.29 -0.48 -6.25
N ASN A 90 -30.88 -0.25 -5.09
CA ASN A 90 -32.17 -0.82 -4.69
C ASN A 90 -33.35 0.12 -5.03
N THR A 91 -33.26 0.86 -6.14
CA THR A 91 -34.43 1.45 -6.79
C THR A 91 -35.04 0.41 -7.73
N ALA A 92 -35.91 -0.44 -7.18
CA ALA A 92 -37.13 -0.82 -7.88
C ALA A 92 -38.21 0.23 -7.57
#